data_AF-A0A354CZG1-F1
#
_entry.id   AF-A0A354CZG1-F1
#
_cell.length_a   1.000
_cell.length_b   1.000
_cell.length_c   1.000
_cell.angle_alpha   90.00
_cell.angle_beta   90.00
_cell.angle_gamma   90.00
#
_symmetry.space_group_name_H-M   'P 1'
#
loop_
_entity.id
_entity.type
_entity.pdbx_description
1 polymer ?
#
loop_
_entity_poly.entity_id
_entity_poly.type
_entity_poly.pdbx_seq_one_letter_code
_entity_poly.pdbx_strand_id
1 'polypeptide(L)' 'ESPLTRHDLYNADEVLLSSTLKEVLAVTRVDGRVIGTGKPGPCTKRLHRGFRDLVRHELGLRW' A
#
# COMPACT_ATOMS: atom_id res chain seq x y z
N GLU A 1 13.18 8.58 9.62
CA GLU A 1 11.73 8.59 9.86
C GLU A 1 11.38 9.82 10.69
N SER A 2 10.20 10.39 10.47
CA SER A 2 9.68 11.52 11.24
C SER A 2 8.19 11.29 11.53
N PRO A 3 7.64 11.81 12.64
CA PRO A 3 6.23 11.63 12.96
C PRO A 3 5.34 12.18 11.84
N LEU A 4 4.32 11.41 11.46
CA LEU A 4 3.29 11.84 10.53
C LEU A 4 2.07 12.35 11.31
N THR A 5 1.49 13.43 10.81
CA THR A 5 0.24 14.00 11.31
C THR A 5 -0.94 13.50 10.48
N ARG A 6 -2.17 13.74 10.96
CA ARG A 6 -3.39 13.48 10.15
C ARG A 6 -3.42 14.33 8.88
N HIS A 7 -2.85 15.54 8.93
CA HIS A 7 -2.80 16.42 7.76
C HIS A 7 -1.93 15.79 6.65
N ASP A 8 -0.83 15.14 7.01
CA ASP A 8 0.03 14.45 6.05
C ASP A 8 -0.73 13.28 5.39
N LEU A 9 -1.49 12.51 6.16
CA LEU A 9 -2.30 11.41 5.62
C LEU A 9 -3.37 11.90 4.64
N TYR A 10 -4.06 13.00 4.95
CA TYR A 10 -5.14 13.53 4.10
C TYR A 10 -4.64 14.16 2.80
N ASN A 11 -3.39 14.61 2.76
CA ASN A 11 -2.78 15.24 1.59
C ASN A 11 -1.78 14.34 0.86
N ALA A 12 -1.59 13.10 1.30
CA ALA A 12 -0.70 12.16 0.63
C ALA A 12 -1.25 11.75 -0.75
N ASP A 13 -0.35 11.57 -1.72
CA ASP A 13 -0.68 10.99 -3.03
C ASP A 13 -1.10 9.52 -2.90
N GLU A 14 -0.49 8.80 -1.97
CA GLU A 14 -0.74 7.39 -1.68
C GLU A 14 -0.56 7.09 -0.19
N VAL A 15 -1.41 6.22 0.36
CA VAL A 15 -1.25 5.62 1.68
C VAL A 15 -1.37 4.10 1.53
N LEU A 16 -0.53 3.35 2.23
CA LEU A 16 -0.58 1.89 2.25
C LEU A 16 -0.42 1.34 3.65
N LEU A 17 -0.86 0.11 3.84
CA LEU A 17 -0.65 -0.68 5.05
C LEU A 17 0.08 -1.97 4.68
N SER A 18 1.07 -2.34 5.48
CA SER A 18 1.72 -3.65 5.38
C SER A 18 1.36 -4.52 6.58
N SER A 19 1.03 -5.78 6.35
CA SER A 19 0.90 -6.78 7.42
C SER A 19 1.14 -8.17 6.87
N THR A 20 1.50 -9.13 7.73
CA THR A 20 1.73 -10.52 7.32
C THR A 20 0.51 -11.14 6.59
N LEU A 21 -0.71 -10.77 7.00
CA LEU A 21 -1.95 -11.31 6.42
C LEU A 21 -2.42 -10.57 5.16
N LYS A 22 -2.12 -9.28 5.03
CA LYS A 22 -2.62 -8.43 3.94
C LYS A 22 -1.52 -8.00 2.96
N GLU A 23 -0.29 -8.46 3.16
CA GLU A 23 0.88 -8.16 2.35
C GLU A 23 1.11 -6.64 2.25
N VAL A 24 0.77 -6.04 1.11
CA VAL A 24 0.74 -4.60 0.83
C VAL A 24 -0.67 -4.24 0.39
N LEU A 25 -1.35 -3.38 1.17
CA LEU A 25 -2.73 -2.96 0.96
C LEU A 25 -2.81 -1.46 0.69
N ALA A 26 -3.47 -1.06 -0.39
CA ALA A 26 -3.75 0.35 -0.67
C ALA A 26 -4.85 0.90 0.24
N VAL A 27 -4.61 2.06 0.85
CA VAL A 27 -5.61 2.83 1.59
C VAL A 27 -6.09 3.97 0.72
N THR A 28 -7.31 3.85 0.17
CA THR A 28 -7.89 4.85 -0.74
C THR A 28 -8.82 5.84 -0.03
N ARG A 29 -9.13 5.60 1.25
CA ARG A 29 -10.01 6.45 2.05
C ARG A 29 -9.62 6.42 3.53
N VAL A 30 -9.57 7.58 4.17
CA VAL A 30 -9.37 7.74 5.63
C VAL A 30 -10.41 8.73 6.14
N ASP A 31 -11.14 8.36 7.20
CA ASP A 31 -12.18 9.20 7.83
C ASP A 31 -13.19 9.78 6.80
N GLY A 32 -13.60 8.94 5.84
CA GLY A 32 -14.52 9.32 4.77
C GLY A 32 -13.87 10.09 3.60
N ARG A 33 -12.65 10.61 3.76
CA ARG A 33 -11.91 11.40 2.75
C ARG A 33 -11.16 10.50 1.78
N VAL A 34 -11.27 10.80 0.49
CA VAL A 34 -10.52 10.10 -0.56
C VAL A 34 -9.05 10.51 -0.50
N ILE A 35 -8.15 9.52 -0.53
CA ILE A 35 -6.70 9.74 -0.60
C ILE A 35 -6.27 9.70 -2.07
N GLY A 36 -5.50 10.70 -2.50
CA GLY A 36 -5.05 10.85 -3.89
C GLY A 36 -6.20 10.73 -4.90
N THR A 37 -6.13 9.71 -5.77
CA THR A 37 -7.14 9.46 -6.82
C THR A 37 -8.27 8.50 -6.39
N GLY A 38 -8.27 8.04 -5.13
CA GLY A 38 -9.20 7.01 -4.66
C GLY A 38 -8.96 5.61 -5.24
N LYS A 39 -7.81 5.41 -5.90
CA LYS A 39 -7.37 4.14 -6.50
C LYS A 39 -5.93 3.85 -6.04
N PRO A 40 -5.49 2.57 -6.05
CA PRO A 40 -4.10 2.23 -5.77
C PRO A 40 -3.15 2.97 -6.73
N GLY A 41 -2.23 3.75 -6.18
CA GLY A 41 -1.26 4.51 -6.95
C GLY A 41 -0.07 3.68 -7.44
N PRO A 42 0.82 4.28 -8.24
CA PRO A 42 1.96 3.59 -8.85
C PRO A 42 2.92 2.98 -7.83
N CYS A 43 3.21 3.65 -6.71
CA CYS A 43 4.15 3.14 -5.71
C CYS A 43 3.58 1.89 -5.02
N THR A 44 2.32 1.96 -4.61
CA THR A 44 1.61 0.85 -3.96
C THR A 44 1.51 -0.36 -4.90
N LYS A 45 1.18 -0.15 -6.18
CA LYS A 45 1.13 -1.21 -7.19
C LYS A 45 2.49 -1.88 -7.39
N ARG A 46 3.57 -1.09 -7.43
CA ARG A 46 4.94 -1.60 -7.60
C ARG A 46 5.35 -2.44 -6.41
N LEU A 47 5.11 -1.97 -5.19
CA LEU A 47 5.43 -2.70 -3.96
C LEU A 47 4.59 -3.99 -3.84
N HIS A 48 3.29 -3.92 -4.09
CA HIS A 48 2.41 -5.10 -4.05
C HIS A 48 2.85 -6.18 -5.03
N ARG A 49 3.16 -5.81 -6.29
CA ARG A 49 3.67 -6.75 -7.29
C ARG A 49 5.01 -7.33 -6.86
N GLY A 50 5.98 -6.49 -6.51
CA GLY A 50 7.33 -6.94 -6.12
C GLY A 50 7.32 -7.88 -4.91
N PHE A 51 6.49 -7.59 -3.91
CA PHE A 51 6.32 -8.47 -2.75
C PHE A 51 5.78 -9.85 -3.15
N ARG A 52 4.72 -9.90 -3.97
CA ARG A 52 4.14 -11.17 -4.42
C ARG A 52 5.08 -11.98 -5.30
N ASP A 53 5.85 -11.32 -6.15
CA ASP A 53 6.86 -11.98 -7.00
C ASP A 53 7.99 -12.57 -6.15
N LEU A 54 8.45 -11.85 -5.12
CA LEU A 54 9.45 -12.34 -4.17
C LEU A 54 8.95 -13.56 -3.38
N VAL A 55 7.77 -13.45 -2.76
CA VAL A 55 7.16 -14.56 -1.99
C VAL A 55 6.96 -15.79 -2.88
N ARG A 56 6.54 -15.58 -4.13
CA ARG A 56 6.40 -16.67 -5.10
C ARG A 56 7.74 -17.36 -5.38
N HIS A 57 8.78 -16.58 -5.59
CA HIS A 57 10.13 -17.08 -5.84
C HIS A 57 10.68 -17.86 -4.64
N GLU A 58 10.56 -17.32 -3.42
CA GLU A 58 11.08 -17.96 -2.21
C GLU A 58 10.35 -19.25 -1.83
N LEU A 59 9.02 -19.29 -2.03
CA LEU A 59 8.20 -20.45 -1.67
C LEU A 59 8.02 -21.47 -2.80
N GLY A 60 8.58 -21.21 -3.99
CA GLY A 60 8.40 -22.07 -5.17
C GLY A 60 6.94 -22.22 -5.61
N LEU A 61 6.07 -21.27 -5.25
CA LEU A 61 4.64 -21.36 -5.50
C LEU A 61 4.33 -21.11 -6.98
N ARG A 62 3.61 -22.04 -7.62
CA ARG A 62 2.96 -21.83 -8.92
C ARG A 62 1.46 -21.87 -8.67
N TRP A 63 0.81 -20.71 -8.70
CA TRP A 63 -0.66 -20.60 -8.69
C TRP A 63 -1.15 -20.44 -10.11
#